data_AF-A0A096M366-F1
#
_entry.id   AF-A0A096M366-F1
#
_cell.length_a   1.000
_cell.length_b   1.000
_cell.length_c   1.000
_cell.angle_alpha   90.00
_cell.angle_beta   90.00
_cell.angle_gamma   90.00
#
_symmetry.space_group_name_H-M   'P 1'
#
loop_
_entity.id
_entity.type
_entity.pdbx_description
1 polymer ?
#
loop_
_entity_poly.entity_id
_entity_poly.type
_entity_poly.pdbx_seq_one_letter_code
_entity_poly.pdbx_strand_id
1 'polypeptide(L)'
;LLKILTSFFKSSALQISSIPAAVNQFTGSAGEDFSGHCGSSFPGTRKIFCRENCEEGNVLIETTKNSAENGRYGIEYVKAHGPNIYSFYVKISGLTESDSGRYRCGLGESSESYQDFTLSVSGLDQSTSSVSTPSASTPTDSSNLNSSTESFTPTGSSTSTSENTPTPDC
;
A
#
# COMPACT_ATOMS: atom_id res chain seq x y z
N LEU A 1 -66.61 -25.18 32.03
CA LEU A 1 -65.28 -25.39 31.43
C LEU A 1 -64.86 -24.10 30.73
N LEU A 2 -63.80 -23.48 31.23
CA LEU A 2 -63.38 -22.11 30.98
C LEU A 2 -62.59 -22.01 29.66
N LYS A 3 -62.95 -21.06 28.80
CA LYS A 3 -62.33 -20.80 27.49
C LYS A 3 -60.89 -20.27 27.69
N ILE A 4 -59.90 -20.99 27.16
CA ILE A 4 -58.48 -20.58 27.21
C ILE A 4 -58.26 -19.49 26.18
N LEU A 5 -58.00 -18.28 26.66
CA LEU A 5 -57.63 -17.11 25.86
C LEU A 5 -56.14 -17.23 25.52
N THR A 6 -55.78 -17.60 24.29
CA THR A 6 -54.38 -17.63 23.83
C THR A 6 -53.88 -16.21 23.61
N SER A 7 -53.05 -15.73 24.55
CA SER A 7 -52.34 -14.46 24.45
C SER A 7 -51.25 -14.55 23.38
N PHE A 8 -51.36 -13.73 22.33
CA PHE A 8 -50.30 -13.55 21.35
C PHE A 8 -49.21 -12.65 21.93
N PHE A 9 -48.13 -13.25 22.44
CA PHE A 9 -46.90 -12.53 22.77
C PHE A 9 -46.27 -11.98 21.48
N LYS A 10 -46.55 -10.72 21.16
CA LYS A 10 -45.76 -9.97 20.18
C LYS A 10 -44.42 -9.63 20.81
N SER A 11 -43.41 -10.46 20.59
CA SER A 11 -42.02 -10.13 20.89
C SER A 11 -41.56 -9.00 19.98
N SER A 12 -41.64 -7.76 20.47
CA SER A 12 -40.92 -6.64 19.86
C SER A 12 -39.43 -6.83 20.14
N ALA A 13 -38.69 -7.35 19.15
CA ALA A 13 -37.24 -7.32 19.19
C ALA A 13 -36.79 -5.85 19.18
N LEU A 14 -36.11 -5.41 20.24
CA LEU A 14 -35.38 -4.14 20.21
C LEU A 14 -34.26 -4.28 19.17
N GLN A 15 -34.39 -3.59 18.05
CA GLN A 15 -33.28 -3.41 17.12
C GLN A 15 -32.27 -2.51 17.83
N ILE A 16 -31.22 -3.10 18.40
CA ILE A 16 -30.08 -2.34 18.92
C ILE A 16 -29.36 -1.80 17.69
N SER A 17 -29.65 -0.55 17.36
CA SER A 17 -28.86 0.25 16.44
C SER A 17 -27.43 0.33 17.00
N SER A 18 -26.54 -0.52 16.51
CA SER A 18 -25.11 -0.42 16.80
C SER A 18 -24.59 0.82 16.09
N ILE A 19 -24.39 1.91 16.83
CA ILE A 19 -23.65 3.07 16.33
C ILE A 19 -22.26 2.55 15.96
N PRO A 20 -21.81 2.65 14.69
CA PRO A 20 -20.48 2.20 14.32
C PRO A 20 -19.46 3.01 15.13
N ALA A 21 -18.53 2.32 15.78
CA ALA A 21 -17.40 2.96 16.44
C ALA A 21 -16.70 3.89 15.44
N ALA A 22 -16.23 5.05 15.88
CA ALA A 22 -15.48 5.95 15.03
C ALA A 22 -14.19 5.25 14.58
N VAL A 23 -14.15 4.82 13.32
CA VAL A 23 -12.97 4.19 12.70
C VAL A 23 -12.11 5.29 12.09
N ASN A 24 -10.81 5.26 12.34
CA ASN A 24 -9.88 6.21 11.73
C ASN A 24 -9.90 6.04 10.20
N GLN A 25 -9.98 7.15 9.46
CA GLN A 25 -9.98 7.12 8.00
C GLN A 25 -8.73 7.81 7.45
N PHE A 26 -8.00 7.11 6.59
CA PHE A 26 -6.84 7.62 5.88
C PHE A 26 -7.09 7.61 4.38
N THR A 27 -6.44 8.53 3.69
CA THR A 27 -6.41 8.60 2.23
C THR A 27 -4.97 8.56 1.75
N GLY A 28 -4.73 7.96 0.60
CA GLY A 28 -3.41 7.97 -0.05
C GLY A 28 -3.54 7.99 -1.57
N SER A 29 -2.45 8.32 -2.26
CA SER A 29 -2.41 8.29 -3.73
C SER A 29 -1.66 7.06 -4.22
N ALA A 30 -2.06 6.52 -5.35
CA ALA A 30 -1.33 5.41 -5.97
C ALA A 30 0.15 5.79 -6.24
N GLY A 31 1.06 4.89 -5.89
CA GLY A 31 2.51 5.06 -5.97
C GLY A 31 3.17 5.67 -4.73
N GLU A 32 2.41 6.29 -3.81
CA GLU A 32 2.96 6.87 -2.58
C GLU A 32 3.10 5.84 -1.45
N ASP A 33 3.88 6.18 -0.42
CA ASP A 33 4.02 5.35 0.78
C ASP A 33 3.02 5.81 1.86
N PHE A 34 2.38 4.84 2.51
CA PHE A 34 1.53 5.06 3.67
C PHE A 34 2.29 4.87 4.98
N SER A 35 2.02 5.71 5.98
CA SER A 35 2.42 5.52 7.37
C SER A 35 1.25 5.86 8.30
N GLY A 36 0.79 4.88 9.07
CA GLY A 36 -0.33 5.02 10.00
C GLY A 36 0.11 4.79 11.44
N HIS A 37 -0.22 5.71 12.35
CA HIS A 37 0.01 5.53 13.77
C HIS A 37 -1.00 4.54 14.37
N CYS A 38 -0.49 3.59 15.15
CA CYS A 38 -1.24 2.48 15.74
C CYS A 38 -1.14 2.43 17.27
N GLY A 39 -0.60 3.48 17.90
CA GLY A 39 -0.53 3.59 19.37
C GLY A 39 0.89 3.58 19.90
N SER A 40 1.03 3.42 21.21
CA SER A 40 2.33 3.48 21.89
C SER A 40 2.43 2.43 23.01
N SER A 41 3.60 1.85 23.19
CA SER A 41 3.88 0.89 24.28
C SER A 41 5.40 0.77 24.49
N PHE A 42 5.83 -0.23 25.27
CA PHE A 42 7.20 -0.50 25.65
C PHE A 42 7.92 -1.40 24.63
N PRO A 43 9.27 -1.40 24.61
CA PRO A 43 10.06 -2.34 23.81
C PRO A 43 9.67 -3.80 24.07
N GLY A 44 9.84 -4.65 23.06
CA GLY A 44 9.57 -6.09 23.17
C GLY A 44 8.08 -6.47 23.10
N THR A 45 7.15 -5.50 23.20
CA THR A 45 5.72 -5.74 22.98
C THR A 45 5.48 -6.22 21.55
N ARG A 46 4.79 -7.37 21.39
CA ARG A 46 4.32 -7.92 20.11
C ARG A 46 3.54 -6.89 19.32
N LYS A 47 3.72 -6.87 18.00
CA LYS A 47 3.06 -5.96 17.05
C LYS A 47 2.57 -6.75 15.88
N ILE A 48 1.35 -6.44 15.45
CA ILE A 48 0.73 -7.07 14.29
C ILE A 48 0.10 -6.00 13.41
N PHE A 49 0.19 -6.21 12.11
CA PHE A 49 -0.52 -5.44 11.09
C PHE A 49 -1.18 -6.42 10.12
N CYS A 50 -2.49 -6.24 9.91
CA CYS A 50 -3.30 -7.16 9.13
C CYS A 50 -4.40 -6.41 8.36
N ARG A 51 -5.00 -7.10 7.38
CA ARG A 51 -6.29 -6.70 6.81
C ARG A 51 -7.44 -7.25 7.67
N GLU A 52 -8.58 -6.57 7.59
CA GLU A 52 -9.84 -6.98 8.22
C GLU A 52 -9.70 -7.38 9.71
N ASN A 53 -9.83 -8.67 10.04
CA ASN A 53 -9.98 -9.20 11.40
C ASN A 53 -8.72 -9.90 11.95
N CYS A 54 -7.59 -9.85 11.25
CA CYS A 54 -6.34 -10.56 11.60
C CYS A 54 -6.48 -12.10 11.70
N GLU A 55 -7.44 -12.71 11.00
CA GLU A 55 -7.48 -14.17 10.84
C GLU A 55 -6.33 -14.68 9.94
N GLU A 56 -6.13 -16.00 9.93
CA GLU A 56 -5.10 -16.65 9.12
C GLU A 56 -5.26 -16.29 7.63
N GLY A 57 -4.17 -15.83 7.00
CA GLY A 57 -4.16 -15.31 5.63
C GLY A 57 -4.36 -13.79 5.51
N ASN A 58 -4.84 -13.11 6.56
CA ASN A 58 -4.98 -11.65 6.57
C ASN A 58 -3.81 -10.93 7.26
N VAL A 59 -2.94 -11.66 7.96
CA VAL A 59 -1.76 -11.11 8.63
C VAL A 59 -0.72 -10.69 7.59
N LEU A 60 -0.40 -9.39 7.57
CA LEU A 60 0.57 -8.81 6.64
C LEU A 60 1.99 -8.88 7.22
N ILE A 61 2.12 -8.57 8.51
CA ILE A 61 3.40 -8.63 9.23
C ILE A 61 3.16 -8.71 10.74
N GLU A 62 4.00 -9.48 11.43
CA GLU A 62 4.01 -9.61 12.88
C GLU A 62 5.45 -9.64 13.40
N THR A 63 5.73 -8.95 14.50
CA THR A 63 7.08 -8.91 15.09
C THR A 63 7.06 -8.46 16.55
N THR A 64 8.11 -8.77 17.30
CA THR A 64 8.44 -8.17 18.61
C THR A 64 9.56 -7.14 18.52
N LYS A 65 10.19 -7.01 17.34
CA LYS A 65 11.29 -6.06 17.08
C LYS A 65 10.74 -4.63 16.94
N ASN A 66 11.65 -3.66 17.09
CA ASN A 66 11.31 -2.24 16.87
C ASN A 66 11.17 -1.89 15.38
N SER A 67 11.65 -2.73 14.48
CA SER A 67 11.41 -2.56 13.04
C SER A 67 11.41 -3.93 12.37
N ALA A 68 10.53 -4.11 11.39
CA ALA A 68 10.48 -5.28 10.53
C ALA A 68 9.77 -4.92 9.22
N GLU A 69 10.09 -5.66 8.17
CA GLU A 69 9.45 -5.55 6.87
C GLU A 69 9.06 -6.96 6.37
N ASN A 70 7.97 -7.02 5.62
CA ASN A 70 7.52 -8.18 4.87
C ASN A 70 7.00 -7.72 3.52
N GLY A 71 7.86 -7.80 2.50
CA GLY A 71 7.57 -7.23 1.18
C GLY A 71 7.34 -5.72 1.27
N ARG A 72 6.14 -5.27 0.88
CA ARG A 72 5.76 -3.84 0.91
C ARG A 72 5.23 -3.38 2.28
N TYR A 73 5.05 -4.30 3.23
CA TYR A 73 4.46 -3.98 4.54
C TYR A 73 5.56 -3.79 5.58
N GLY A 74 5.43 -2.75 6.41
CA GLY A 74 6.43 -2.41 7.41
C GLY A 74 5.83 -2.13 8.78
N ILE A 75 6.63 -2.37 9.81
CA ILE A 75 6.38 -1.95 11.19
C ILE A 75 7.58 -1.12 11.64
N GLU A 76 7.29 0.03 12.25
CA GLU A 76 8.31 0.87 12.88
C GLU A 76 7.89 1.26 14.29
N TYR A 77 8.86 1.21 15.20
CA TYR A 77 8.71 1.57 16.59
C TYR A 77 9.73 2.63 16.96
N VAL A 78 9.26 3.88 16.91
CA VAL A 78 10.09 5.07 17.11
C VAL A 78 9.99 5.48 18.56
N LYS A 79 11.14 5.76 19.19
CA LYS A 79 11.17 6.23 20.57
C LYS A 79 10.40 7.55 20.68
N ALA A 80 9.38 7.57 21.54
CA ALA A 80 8.54 8.73 21.82
C ALA A 80 9.03 9.49 23.07
N HIS A 81 8.24 10.43 23.56
CA HIS A 81 8.56 11.20 24.75
C HIS A 81 8.66 10.32 26.01
N GLY A 82 9.73 10.52 26.78
CA GLY A 82 9.99 9.81 28.04
C GLY A 82 10.87 8.56 27.91
N PRO A 83 11.27 7.97 29.04
CA PRO A 83 12.05 6.74 29.04
C PRO A 83 11.16 5.56 28.64
N ASN A 84 11.55 4.87 27.57
CA ASN A 84 11.00 3.57 27.15
C ASN A 84 9.58 3.56 26.58
N ILE A 85 9.02 4.71 26.19
CA ILE A 85 7.76 4.75 25.42
C ILE A 85 8.11 4.85 23.93
N TYR A 86 7.46 4.03 23.11
CA TYR A 86 7.67 4.01 21.66
C TYR A 86 6.33 4.10 20.94
N SER A 87 6.29 4.90 19.87
CA SER A 87 5.17 5.03 18.96
C SER A 87 5.24 4.00 17.84
N PHE A 88 4.14 3.27 17.67
CA PHE A 88 3.95 2.22 16.67
C PHE A 88 3.36 2.80 15.39
N TYR A 89 4.07 2.58 14.30
CA TYR A 89 3.61 2.88 12.96
C TYR A 89 3.57 1.61 12.11
N VAL A 90 2.54 1.50 11.29
CA VAL A 90 2.46 0.53 10.19
C VAL A 90 2.67 1.25 8.87
N LYS A 91 3.30 0.56 7.92
CA LYS A 91 3.63 1.12 6.60
C LYS A 91 3.16 0.21 5.48
N ILE A 92 2.79 0.83 4.36
CA ILE A 92 2.57 0.16 3.07
C ILE A 92 3.33 0.98 2.03
N SER A 93 4.32 0.39 1.36
CA SER A 93 5.06 1.08 0.31
C SER A 93 4.40 0.94 -1.06
N GLY A 94 4.48 2.01 -1.86
CA GLY A 94 3.98 2.08 -3.22
C GLY A 94 2.51 1.67 -3.35
N LEU A 95 1.61 2.42 -2.72
CA LEU A 95 0.18 2.15 -2.67
C LEU A 95 -0.42 1.87 -4.06
N THR A 96 -1.37 0.97 -4.09
CA THR A 96 -2.22 0.70 -5.26
C THR A 96 -3.69 0.88 -4.88
N GLU A 97 -4.58 1.05 -5.85
CA GLU A 97 -6.02 1.14 -5.56
C GLU A 97 -6.54 -0.10 -4.80
N SER A 98 -5.96 -1.28 -5.06
CA SER A 98 -6.24 -2.54 -4.34
C SER A 98 -5.74 -2.57 -2.90
N ASP A 99 -4.97 -1.56 -2.48
CA ASP A 99 -4.63 -1.32 -1.08
C ASP A 99 -5.75 -0.60 -0.31
N SER A 100 -6.80 -0.13 -0.99
CA SER A 100 -8.00 0.37 -0.34
C SER A 100 -8.70 -0.73 0.44
N GLY A 101 -9.16 -0.43 1.65
CA GLY A 101 -9.88 -1.37 2.48
C GLY A 101 -9.70 -1.14 3.97
N ARG A 102 -10.19 -2.09 4.77
CA ARG A 102 -10.07 -2.05 6.22
C ARG A 102 -8.80 -2.76 6.67
N TYR A 103 -8.14 -2.12 7.60
CA TYR A 103 -6.92 -2.59 8.22
C TYR A 103 -7.06 -2.55 9.73
N ARG A 104 -6.18 -3.31 10.36
CA ARG A 104 -6.13 -3.45 11.81
C ARG A 104 -4.70 -3.64 12.26
N CYS A 105 -4.33 -2.96 13.33
CA CYS A 105 -3.02 -3.08 13.95
C CYS A 105 -3.15 -3.21 15.47
N GLY A 106 -2.27 -4.00 16.08
CA GLY A 106 -2.41 -4.40 17.48
C GLY A 106 -1.10 -4.46 18.25
N LEU A 107 -1.20 -4.31 19.57
CA LEU A 107 -0.08 -4.38 20.51
C LEU A 107 -0.30 -5.48 21.57
N GLY A 108 0.62 -6.43 21.68
CA GLY A 108 0.53 -7.54 22.63
C GLY A 108 -0.41 -8.67 22.17
N GLU A 109 -0.95 -9.41 23.14
CA GLU A 109 -1.74 -10.64 22.89
C GLU A 109 -3.26 -10.42 22.95
N SER A 110 -3.71 -9.29 23.47
CA SER A 110 -5.15 -9.01 23.64
C SER A 110 -5.74 -8.41 22.37
N SER A 111 -6.87 -8.94 21.90
CA SER A 111 -7.64 -8.35 20.80
C SER A 111 -8.17 -6.95 21.12
N GLU A 112 -8.29 -6.59 22.40
CA GLU A 112 -8.77 -5.27 22.84
C GLU A 112 -7.74 -4.15 22.59
N SER A 113 -6.48 -4.49 22.30
CA SER A 113 -5.45 -3.49 21.99
C SER A 113 -5.38 -3.11 20.52
N TYR A 114 -6.35 -3.58 19.72
CA TYR A 114 -6.35 -3.42 18.28
C TYR A 114 -7.03 -2.11 17.89
N GLN A 115 -6.46 -1.43 16.90
CA GLN A 115 -7.00 -0.24 16.27
C GLN A 115 -7.37 -0.53 14.83
N ASP A 116 -8.61 -0.20 14.49
CA ASP A 116 -9.13 -0.31 13.12
C ASP A 116 -8.95 1.01 12.39
N PHE A 117 -8.59 0.92 11.12
CA PHE A 117 -8.65 2.06 10.22
C PHE A 117 -9.05 1.63 8.81
N THR A 118 -9.59 2.57 8.05
CA THR A 118 -9.88 2.40 6.63
C THR A 118 -8.90 3.23 5.83
N LEU A 119 -8.26 2.63 4.83
CA LEU A 119 -7.44 3.33 3.85
C LEU A 119 -8.20 3.43 2.53
N SER A 120 -8.30 4.62 1.96
CA SER A 120 -8.82 4.85 0.61
C SER A 120 -7.68 5.32 -0.29
N VAL A 121 -7.37 4.57 -1.33
CA VAL A 121 -6.32 4.91 -2.29
C VAL A 121 -6.96 5.37 -3.60
N SER A 122 -6.67 6.60 -4.01
CA SER A 122 -7.07 7.11 -5.32
C SER A 122 -5.97 6.93 -6.35
N GLY A 123 -6.33 6.45 -7.55
CA GLY A 123 -5.45 6.48 -8.70
C GLY A 123 -5.04 7.91 -9.04
N LEU A 124 -3.81 8.08 -9.54
CA LEU A 124 -3.45 9.31 -10.23
C LEU A 124 -4.27 9.33 -11.52
N ASP A 125 -5.33 10.14 -11.57
CA ASP A 125 -5.91 10.54 -12.85
C ASP A 125 -4.78 11.19 -13.65
N GLN A 126 -4.23 10.46 -14.61
CA GLN A 126 -3.30 10.99 -15.57
C GLN A 126 -4.07 11.90 -16.53
N SER A 127 -4.47 13.07 -16.05
CA SER A 127 -5.02 14.17 -16.85
C SER A 127 -4.81 15.46 -16.08
N THR A 128 -3.72 16.18 -16.30
CA THR A 128 -3.70 17.17 -17.39
C THR A 128 -2.27 17.50 -17.80
N SER A 129 -1.74 16.75 -18.77
CA SER A 129 -0.91 17.38 -19.80
C SER A 129 -1.84 18.04 -20.81
N SER A 130 -1.98 19.36 -20.74
CA SER A 130 -2.22 20.25 -21.88
C SER A 130 -2.37 21.69 -21.39
N VAL A 131 -1.23 22.38 -21.28
CA VAL A 131 -1.24 23.85 -21.38
C VAL A 131 -1.32 24.19 -22.86
N SER A 132 -2.38 24.91 -23.21
CA SER A 132 -2.82 25.31 -24.54
C SER A 132 -1.85 26.27 -25.25
N THR A 133 -1.69 26.13 -26.57
CA THR A 133 -1.68 27.30 -27.48
C THR A 133 -2.21 26.90 -28.87
N PRO A 134 -3.17 27.65 -29.44
CA PRO A 134 -3.53 27.53 -30.84
C PRO A 134 -2.70 28.49 -31.69
N SER A 135 -2.16 28.01 -32.81
CA SER A 135 -1.87 28.88 -33.95
C SER A 135 -2.02 28.10 -35.24
N ALA A 136 -3.09 28.44 -35.96
CA ALA A 136 -3.30 28.08 -37.34
C ALA A 136 -2.35 28.91 -38.23
N SER A 137 -1.76 28.29 -39.26
CA SER A 137 -1.39 28.93 -40.53
C SER A 137 -1.08 27.87 -41.61
N THR A 138 -2.06 27.68 -42.50
CA THR A 138 -2.00 27.38 -43.95
C THR A 138 -1.29 26.13 -44.53
N PRO A 139 -1.87 25.51 -45.58
CA PRO A 139 -1.25 24.46 -46.37
C PRO A 139 -0.41 25.06 -47.51
N THR A 140 0.73 24.46 -47.85
CA THR A 140 1.35 24.67 -49.17
C THR A 140 1.91 23.36 -49.70
N ASP A 141 1.48 23.09 -50.92
CA ASP A 141 1.69 21.91 -51.73
C ASP A 141 3.04 21.96 -52.46
N SER A 142 3.56 20.77 -52.76
CA SER A 142 4.48 20.43 -53.86
C SER A 142 5.92 20.98 -53.88
N SER A 143 6.90 20.08 -53.74
CA SER A 143 7.65 19.57 -54.90
C SER A 143 8.72 18.53 -54.50
N ASN A 144 8.61 17.36 -55.11
CA ASN A 144 9.65 16.35 -55.19
C ASN A 144 10.88 16.90 -55.92
N LEU A 145 12.08 16.66 -55.37
CA LEU A 145 13.32 16.54 -56.13
C LEU A 145 14.08 15.31 -55.61
N ASN A 146 13.94 14.22 -56.35
CA ASN A 146 14.73 13.01 -56.24
C ASN A 146 15.98 13.13 -57.13
N SER A 147 17.18 12.95 -56.56
CA SER A 147 18.43 12.46 -57.20
C SER A 147 19.56 12.63 -56.14
N SER A 148 20.45 11.69 -55.81
CA SER A 148 20.79 10.37 -56.34
C SER A 148 21.53 9.58 -55.24
N THR A 149 21.37 8.26 -55.28
CA THR A 149 22.25 7.13 -54.93
C THR A 149 23.70 7.45 -54.51
N GLU A 150 24.17 6.84 -53.41
CA GLU A 150 25.26 5.83 -53.43
C GLU A 150 25.32 5.06 -52.09
N SER A 151 25.41 3.74 -52.24
CA SER A 151 25.41 2.67 -51.27
C SER A 151 26.82 2.26 -50.89
N PHE A 152 27.16 1.99 -49.62
CA PHE A 152 28.19 0.98 -49.26
C PHE A 152 27.90 0.33 -47.90
N THR A 153 28.21 -0.97 -47.86
CA THR A 153 27.88 -2.05 -46.91
C THR A 153 28.65 -2.02 -45.57
N PRO A 154 28.18 -2.78 -44.55
CA PRO A 154 28.90 -2.96 -43.29
C PRO A 154 29.70 -4.29 -43.29
N THR A 155 30.99 -4.25 -42.94
CA THR A 155 31.83 -5.40 -42.53
C THR A 155 33.06 -4.79 -41.85
N GLY A 156 33.64 -5.26 -40.75
CA GLY A 156 33.43 -6.41 -39.89
C GLY A 156 34.60 -6.43 -38.89
N SER A 157 34.37 -7.14 -37.78
CA SER A 157 35.31 -7.82 -36.86
C SER A 157 36.80 -7.41 -36.84
N SER A 158 37.33 -7.22 -35.63
CA SER A 158 38.70 -7.62 -35.30
C SER A 158 38.78 -8.09 -33.85
N THR A 159 38.94 -9.39 -33.71
CA THR A 159 39.48 -10.09 -32.54
C THR A 159 40.99 -9.81 -32.41
N SER A 160 41.48 -9.69 -31.18
CA SER A 160 42.84 -10.15 -30.83
C SER A 160 42.89 -10.64 -29.38
N THR A 161 43.05 -11.95 -29.26
CA THR A 161 43.56 -12.82 -28.18
C THR A 161 44.85 -12.24 -27.56
N SER A 162 45.17 -12.37 -26.27
CA SER A 162 45.77 -13.52 -25.54
C SER A 162 46.17 -13.00 -24.13
N GLU A 163 46.43 -13.72 -23.04
CA GLU A 163 46.69 -15.13 -22.68
C GLU A 163 46.70 -15.22 -21.12
N ASN A 164 46.20 -16.34 -20.54
CA ASN A 164 46.75 -17.14 -19.43
C ASN A 164 47.51 -16.47 -18.25
N THR A 165 47.24 -16.70 -16.94
CA THR A 165 47.15 -17.96 -16.16
C THR A 165 46.89 -17.62 -14.66
N PRO A 166 46.44 -18.56 -13.80
CA PRO A 166 45.80 -18.29 -12.50
C PRO A 166 46.70 -18.53 -11.27
N THR A 167 46.29 -18.03 -10.10
CA THR A 167 46.64 -18.60 -8.77
C THR A 167 45.59 -18.24 -7.69
N PRO A 168 45.37 -19.09 -6.67
CA PRO A 168 44.30 -18.97 -5.68
C PRO A 168 44.75 -18.42 -4.30
N ASP A 169 43.74 -18.26 -3.44
CA ASP A 169 43.69 -18.21 -1.96
C ASP A 169 44.07 -16.94 -1.19
N CYS A 170 43.05 -16.41 -0.47
CA CYS A 170 42.99 -16.22 0.99
C CYS A 170 41.51 -16.13 1.42
#